data_AF-S9V175-F1
#
_entry.id   AF-S9V175-F1
#
_cell.length_a   1.000
_cell.length_b   1.000
_cell.length_c   1.000
_cell.angle_alpha   90.00
_cell.angle_beta   90.00
_cell.angle_gamma   90.00
#
_symmetry.space_group_name_H-M   'P 1'
#
loop_
_entity.id
_entity.type
_entity.pdbx_description
1 polymer ?
#
loop_
_entity_poly.entity_id
_entity_poly.type
_entity_poly.pdbx_seq_one_letter_code
_entity_poly.pdbx_strand_id
1 'polypeptide(L)'
;MTDAISALGPLSEYIPHTNLTKVQEKVIPSLINSQQNVIVAAPTGSGKTVLLEVAMLRLFRSRLLCLDGGSAPDSTTLGTRQKAVYICPIKALANEKYELWKEKFPRLAVIIETGDQEREKLDRDSLTSVSEADIIITTPERWDSITRRWKEKTVMEVVHSVGLLLLDEIHTVHEERGAALEAVVSRMKAIGSAAQSTEIPALASAGARFVAISGTLPNIRDF
;
A
#
# COMPACT_ATOMS: atom_id res chain seq x y z
N MET A 1 18.49 -21.07 6.51
CA MET A 1 17.15 -20.69 6.03
C MET A 1 16.51 -19.89 7.15
N THR A 2 16.30 -18.59 6.96
CA THR A 2 15.64 -17.77 7.96
C THR A 2 14.15 -18.09 7.91
N ASP A 3 13.61 -18.59 9.02
CA ASP A 3 12.18 -18.83 9.18
C ASP A 3 11.42 -17.51 8.95
N ALA A 4 10.39 -17.53 8.11
CA ALA A 4 9.58 -16.35 7.80
C ALA A 4 8.88 -15.78 9.04
N ILE A 5 8.53 -16.63 10.01
CA ILE A 5 8.00 -16.21 11.31
C ILE A 5 9.09 -15.48 12.10
N SER A 6 10.31 -16.01 12.11
CA SER A 6 11.45 -15.36 12.76
C SER A 6 11.75 -13.99 12.14
N ALA A 7 11.61 -13.84 10.82
CA ALA A 7 11.77 -12.54 10.15
C ALA A 7 10.70 -11.52 10.60
N LEU A 8 9.45 -11.94 10.79
CA LEU A 8 8.37 -11.08 11.29
C LEU A 8 8.62 -10.61 12.72
N GLY A 9 9.20 -11.47 13.56
CA GLY A 9 9.42 -11.18 14.98
C GLY A 9 8.09 -10.86 15.68
N PRO A 10 7.99 -9.78 16.48
CA PRO A 10 6.75 -9.41 17.17
C PRO A 10 5.54 -9.20 16.24
N LEU A 11 5.78 -8.83 14.97
CA LEU A 11 4.70 -8.62 13.99
C LEU A 11 3.99 -9.91 13.58
N SER A 12 4.49 -11.09 13.98
CA SER A 12 3.85 -12.37 13.67
C SER A 12 2.45 -12.49 14.25
N GLU A 13 2.11 -11.74 15.31
CA GLU A 13 0.78 -11.69 15.91
C GLU A 13 -0.31 -11.20 14.95
N TYR A 14 0.07 -10.40 13.95
CA TYR A 14 -0.85 -9.90 12.93
C TYR A 14 -1.06 -10.90 11.78
N ILE A 15 -0.35 -12.03 11.74
CA ILE A 15 -0.55 -13.03 10.70
C ILE A 15 -1.59 -14.04 11.18
N PRO A 16 -2.65 -14.33 10.39
CA PRO A 16 -3.78 -15.13 10.86
C PRO A 16 -3.44 -16.59 11.17
N HIS A 17 -2.37 -17.12 10.58
CA HIS A 17 -1.97 -18.51 10.72
C HIS A 17 -0.45 -18.65 10.84
N THR A 18 0.00 -19.58 11.68
CA THR A 18 1.41 -19.94 11.83
C THR A 18 1.92 -20.83 10.69
N ASN A 19 1.05 -21.61 10.05
CA ASN A 19 1.42 -22.43 8.90
C ASN A 19 1.38 -21.60 7.61
N LEU A 20 2.55 -21.10 7.22
CA LEU A 20 2.73 -20.30 6.01
C LEU A 20 2.78 -21.18 4.76
N THR A 21 2.27 -20.67 3.63
CA THR A 21 2.46 -21.33 2.34
C THR A 21 3.91 -21.21 1.88
N LYS A 22 4.39 -22.12 1.02
CA LYS A 22 5.75 -22.05 0.46
C LYS A 22 6.06 -20.71 -0.22
N VAL A 23 5.04 -20.07 -0.81
CA VAL A 23 5.18 -18.73 -1.42
C VAL A 23 5.38 -17.68 -0.33
N GLN A 24 4.60 -17.74 0.75
CA GLN A 24 4.73 -16.84 1.89
C GLN A 24 6.10 -16.99 2.58
N GLU A 25 6.53 -18.21 2.89
CA GLU A 25 7.82 -18.48 3.53
C GLU A 25 9.00 -17.90 2.74
N LYS A 26 8.95 -18.01 1.41
CA LYS A 26 10.01 -17.52 0.53
C LYS A 26 10.04 -15.99 0.43
N VAL A 27 8.88 -15.33 0.44
CA VAL A 27 8.77 -13.90 0.11
C VAL A 27 8.81 -13.01 1.36
N ILE A 28 8.24 -13.46 2.48
CA ILE A 28 8.13 -12.66 3.72
C ILE A 28 9.48 -12.07 4.18
N PRO A 29 10.59 -12.84 4.22
CA PRO A 29 11.88 -12.28 4.64
C PRO A 29 12.35 -11.12 3.77
N SER A 30 12.08 -11.16 2.45
CA SER A 30 12.41 -10.06 1.53
C SER A 30 11.52 -8.85 1.77
N LEU A 31 10.22 -9.07 1.98
CA LEU A 31 9.27 -7.98 2.26
C LEU A 31 9.61 -7.26 3.57
N ILE A 32 9.98 -8.00 4.60
CA ILE A 32 10.30 -7.47 5.93
C ILE A 32 11.69 -6.86 6.01
N ASN A 33 12.70 -7.33 5.28
CA ASN A 33 14.08 -6.86 5.45
C ASN A 33 14.54 -5.87 4.37
N SER A 34 13.78 -5.72 3.27
CA SER A 34 14.15 -4.83 2.14
C SER A 34 13.11 -3.74 1.92
N GLN A 35 13.52 -2.60 1.35
CA GLN A 35 12.62 -1.56 0.79
C GLN A 35 12.42 -1.69 -0.72
N GLN A 36 12.97 -2.72 -1.35
CA GLN A 36 12.84 -2.91 -2.80
C GLN A 36 11.39 -3.15 -3.20
N ASN A 37 11.07 -2.73 -4.43
CA ASN A 37 9.81 -3.07 -5.08
C ASN A 37 9.76 -4.59 -5.31
N VAL A 38 8.58 -5.18 -5.14
CA VAL A 38 8.39 -6.63 -5.26
C VAL A 38 7.16 -6.91 -6.10
N ILE A 39 7.29 -7.84 -7.04
CA ILE A 39 6.16 -8.42 -7.77
C ILE A 39 6.13 -9.93 -7.48
N VAL A 40 4.96 -10.45 -7.13
CA VAL A 40 4.76 -11.88 -6.86
C VAL A 40 3.65 -12.43 -7.74
N ALA A 41 4.02 -13.24 -8.74
CA ALA A 41 3.07 -14.03 -9.51
C ALA A 41 3.01 -15.45 -8.96
N ALA A 42 1.82 -15.87 -8.53
CA ALA A 42 1.56 -17.25 -8.10
C ALA A 42 0.08 -17.61 -8.33
N PRO A 43 -0.27 -18.91 -8.42
CA PRO A 43 -1.65 -19.33 -8.60
C PRO A 43 -2.63 -18.76 -7.55
N THR A 44 -3.90 -18.59 -7.93
CA THR A 44 -4.97 -18.24 -6.99
C THR A 44 -5.05 -19.28 -5.87
N GLY A 45 -5.35 -18.83 -4.64
CA GLY A 45 -5.32 -19.71 -3.46
C GLY A 45 -3.95 -19.91 -2.82
N SER A 46 -2.85 -19.36 -3.39
CA SER A 46 -1.51 -19.44 -2.79
C SER A 46 -1.30 -18.55 -1.55
N GLY A 47 -2.33 -17.83 -1.10
CA GLY A 47 -2.27 -16.93 0.06
C GLY A 47 -1.52 -15.62 -0.17
N LYS A 48 -1.45 -15.14 -1.41
CA LYS A 48 -0.67 -13.94 -1.80
C LYS A 48 -1.12 -12.67 -1.07
N THR A 49 -2.40 -12.52 -0.74
CA THR A 49 -2.94 -11.33 -0.08
C THR A 49 -2.23 -11.02 1.25
N VAL A 50 -1.81 -12.05 1.99
CA VAL A 50 -1.02 -11.89 3.24
C VAL A 50 0.30 -11.16 2.98
N LEU A 51 0.88 -11.27 1.78
CA LEU A 51 2.12 -10.58 1.43
C LEU A 51 1.93 -9.06 1.38
N LEU A 52 0.77 -8.57 0.95
CA LEU A 52 0.45 -7.14 0.99
C LEU A 52 0.33 -6.65 2.43
N GLU A 53 -0.26 -7.46 3.31
CA GLU A 53 -0.35 -7.17 4.74
C GLU A 53 1.03 -7.12 5.38
N VAL A 54 1.90 -8.08 5.07
CA VAL A 54 3.29 -8.11 5.55
C VAL A 54 4.06 -6.84 5.13
N ALA A 55 3.82 -6.34 3.92
CA ALA A 55 4.40 -5.07 3.48
C ALA A 55 3.89 -3.88 4.32
N MET A 56 2.59 -3.86 4.68
CA MET A 56 2.03 -2.85 5.60
C MET A 56 2.59 -2.99 7.02
N LEU A 57 2.76 -4.22 7.53
CA LEU A 57 3.34 -4.46 8.86
C LEU A 57 4.76 -3.89 8.96
N ARG A 58 5.55 -3.99 7.90
CA ARG A 58 6.86 -3.32 7.84
C ARG A 58 6.72 -1.80 7.86
N LEU A 59 5.85 -1.25 7.01
CA LEU A 59 5.66 0.20 6.90
C LEU A 59 5.24 0.80 8.25
N PHE A 60 4.32 0.13 8.96
CA PHE A 60 3.75 0.60 10.21
C PHE A 60 4.38 -0.02 11.45
N ARG A 61 5.54 -0.69 11.33
CA ARG A 61 6.17 -1.45 12.40
C ARG A 61 6.31 -0.67 13.71
N SER A 62 6.77 0.59 13.63
CA SER A 62 6.94 1.45 14.80
C SER A 62 5.60 1.69 15.52
N ARG A 63 4.55 2.05 14.78
CA ARG A 63 3.24 2.36 15.36
C ARG A 63 2.45 1.13 15.83
N LEU A 64 2.68 -0.02 15.21
CA LEU A 64 2.06 -1.27 15.65
C LEU A 64 2.72 -1.78 16.95
N LEU A 65 4.04 -1.66 17.09
CA LEU A 65 4.79 -2.23 18.23
C LEU A 65 5.00 -1.28 19.42
N CYS A 66 4.82 0.04 19.25
CA CYS A 66 4.87 0.98 20.38
C CYS A 66 3.59 0.84 21.21
N LEU A 67 3.71 0.25 22.41
CA LEU A 67 2.58 -0.05 23.30
C LEU A 67 2.22 1.10 24.25
N ASP A 68 3.17 1.99 24.54
CA ASP A 68 3.01 3.13 25.44
C ASP A 68 3.02 4.42 24.62
N GLY A 69 2.17 5.39 24.95
CA GLY A 69 1.98 6.67 24.25
C GLY A 69 3.19 7.60 24.15
N GLY A 70 4.41 7.08 24.26
CA GLY A 70 5.60 7.71 23.71
C GLY A 70 5.48 7.72 22.19
N SER A 71 5.57 8.91 21.61
CA SER A 71 5.78 9.10 20.18
C SER A 71 6.91 8.18 19.74
N ALA A 72 6.58 7.11 19.02
CA ALA A 72 7.58 6.34 18.32
C ALA A 72 8.39 7.35 17.50
N PRO A 73 9.73 7.31 17.50
CA PRO A 73 10.47 8.08 16.52
C PRO A 73 9.93 7.58 15.18
N ASP A 74 9.29 8.47 14.42
CA ASP A 74 9.01 8.25 13.01
C ASP A 74 10.39 7.94 12.42
N SER A 75 10.72 6.66 12.29
CA SER A 75 11.99 6.18 11.73
C SER A 75 11.98 6.36 10.20
N THR A 76 11.34 7.42 9.75
CA THR A 76 11.34 7.94 8.40
C THR A 76 11.96 9.31 8.54
N THR A 77 12.96 9.58 7.71
CA THR A 77 13.81 10.79 7.69
C THR A 77 13.06 12.13 7.59
N LEU A 78 11.72 12.14 7.59
CA LEU A 78 10.89 13.28 7.25
C LEU A 78 9.86 13.72 8.29
N GLY A 79 9.59 12.97 9.37
CA GLY A 79 8.52 13.33 10.30
C GLY A 79 7.12 13.43 9.66
N THR A 80 6.93 12.89 8.45
CA THR A 80 5.63 12.79 7.78
C THR A 80 5.05 11.40 7.95
N ARG A 81 3.77 11.38 8.32
CA ARG A 81 2.96 10.17 8.50
C ARG A 81 2.83 9.41 7.18
N GLN A 82 3.54 8.29 7.05
CA GLN A 82 3.50 7.46 5.86
C GLN A 82 2.12 6.83 5.65
N LYS A 83 1.75 6.68 4.38
CA LYS A 83 0.49 6.07 3.94
C LYS A 83 0.73 4.83 3.11
N ALA A 84 -0.14 3.84 3.28
CA ALA A 84 -0.28 2.69 2.40
C ALA A 84 -1.53 2.88 1.54
N VAL A 85 -1.36 2.78 0.22
CA VAL A 85 -2.48 2.82 -0.74
C VAL A 85 -2.64 1.44 -1.32
N TYR A 86 -3.82 0.85 -1.16
CA TYR A 86 -4.19 -0.45 -1.71
C TYR A 86 -5.12 -0.27 -2.90
N ILE A 87 -4.63 -0.68 -4.07
CA ILE A 87 -5.36 -0.65 -5.34
C ILE A 87 -6.03 -2.01 -5.52
N CYS A 88 -7.35 -2.00 -5.40
CA CYS A 88 -8.20 -3.19 -5.46
C CYS A 88 -8.82 -3.35 -6.87
N PRO A 89 -8.86 -4.56 -7.44
CA PRO A 89 -9.44 -4.79 -8.77
C PRO A 89 -10.96 -4.56 -8.81
N ILE A 90 -11.67 -4.87 -7.73
CA ILE A 90 -13.14 -4.76 -7.66
C ILE A 90 -13.60 -4.16 -6.33
N LYS A 91 -14.74 -3.47 -6.34
CA LYS A 91 -15.29 -2.77 -5.17
C LYS A 91 -15.76 -3.71 -4.06
N ALA A 92 -16.27 -4.90 -4.40
CA ALA A 92 -16.68 -5.88 -3.40
C ALA A 92 -15.49 -6.30 -2.51
N LEU A 93 -14.35 -6.59 -3.13
CA LEU A 93 -13.11 -6.92 -2.42
C LEU A 93 -12.58 -5.72 -1.62
N ALA A 94 -12.76 -4.48 -2.09
CA ALA A 94 -12.39 -3.29 -1.34
C ALA A 94 -13.16 -3.17 -0.02
N ASN A 95 -14.48 -3.42 -0.03
CA ASN A 95 -15.29 -3.41 1.19
C ASN A 95 -14.89 -4.53 2.15
N GLU A 96 -14.64 -5.74 1.65
CA GLU A 96 -14.15 -6.86 2.46
C GLU A 96 -12.82 -6.51 3.16
N LYS A 97 -11.86 -5.93 2.43
CA LYS A 97 -10.57 -5.50 3.01
C LYS A 97 -10.72 -4.34 3.98
N TYR A 98 -11.67 -3.44 3.75
CA TYR A 98 -11.94 -2.35 4.66
C TYR A 98 -12.38 -2.85 6.04
N GLU A 99 -13.39 -3.73 6.09
CA GLU A 99 -13.85 -4.30 7.36
C GLU A 99 -12.75 -5.12 8.04
N LEU A 100 -12.06 -5.97 7.29
CA LEU A 100 -10.97 -6.80 7.81
C LEU A 100 -9.83 -5.95 8.40
N TRP A 101 -9.35 -4.95 7.66
CA TRP A 101 -8.19 -4.16 8.10
C TRP A 101 -8.53 -3.13 9.16
N LYS A 102 -9.77 -2.65 9.20
CA LYS A 102 -10.25 -1.81 10.29
C LYS A 102 -10.27 -2.58 11.62
N GLU A 103 -10.70 -3.83 11.61
CA GLU A 103 -10.66 -4.69 12.80
C GLU A 103 -9.22 -5.09 13.16
N LYS A 104 -8.42 -5.48 12.17
CA LYS A 104 -7.05 -5.97 12.34
C LYS A 104 -6.06 -4.88 12.79
N PHE A 105 -6.26 -3.64 12.36
CA PHE A 105 -5.38 -2.51 12.64
C PHE A 105 -6.12 -1.37 13.37
N PRO A 106 -6.60 -1.58 14.61
CA PRO A 106 -7.42 -0.60 15.32
C PRO A 106 -6.69 0.72 15.63
N ARG A 107 -5.36 0.72 15.55
CA ARG A 107 -4.50 1.90 15.77
C ARG A 107 -4.21 2.69 14.50
N LEU A 108 -4.61 2.17 13.34
CA LEU A 108 -4.40 2.80 12.04
C LEU A 108 -5.73 3.35 11.51
N ALA A 109 -5.71 4.55 10.96
CA ALA A 109 -6.88 5.10 10.27
C ALA A 109 -7.03 4.42 8.90
N VAL A 110 -8.02 3.53 8.78
CA VAL A 110 -8.35 2.84 7.53
C VAL A 110 -9.55 3.52 6.88
N ILE A 111 -9.46 3.85 5.59
CA ILE A 111 -10.56 4.40 4.81
C ILE A 111 -10.77 3.61 3.51
N ILE A 112 -11.98 3.72 2.97
CA ILE A 112 -12.33 3.23 1.64
C ILE A 112 -12.77 4.38 0.74
N GLU A 113 -12.14 4.53 -0.42
CA GLU A 113 -12.38 5.60 -1.38
C GLU A 113 -12.52 5.01 -2.78
N THR A 114 -13.73 4.58 -3.14
CA THR A 114 -14.03 3.87 -4.40
C THR A 114 -15.01 4.63 -5.32
N GLY A 115 -15.37 5.86 -4.96
CA GLY A 115 -16.30 6.72 -5.72
C GLY A 115 -17.79 6.43 -5.49
N ASP A 116 -18.17 5.27 -4.96
CA ASP A 116 -19.59 4.94 -4.69
C ASP A 116 -20.14 5.53 -3.38
N GLN A 117 -19.31 6.19 -2.58
CA GLN A 117 -19.74 6.89 -1.35
C GLN A 117 -20.55 8.17 -1.64
N GLU A 118 -21.16 8.24 -2.83
CA GLU A 118 -21.76 9.40 -3.49
C GLU A 118 -23.04 9.94 -2.82
N ARG A 119 -23.33 9.62 -1.54
CA ARG A 119 -24.52 10.16 -0.86
C ARG A 119 -24.38 10.67 0.57
N GLU A 120 -23.24 10.56 1.27
CA GLU A 120 -23.20 11.07 2.65
C GLU A 120 -22.08 12.03 3.04
N LYS A 121 -21.02 12.25 2.27
CA LYS A 121 -20.03 13.27 2.65
C LYS A 121 -19.54 14.10 1.48
N LEU A 122 -19.86 15.39 1.55
CA LEU A 122 -19.46 16.45 0.62
C LEU A 122 -17.96 16.38 0.34
N ASP A 123 -17.56 16.61 -0.92
CA ASP A 123 -16.20 16.49 -1.49
C ASP A 123 -15.01 17.11 -0.70
N ARG A 124 -15.27 17.90 0.34
CA ARG A 124 -14.24 18.41 1.28
C ARG A 124 -13.91 17.44 2.41
N ASP A 125 -14.85 16.60 2.85
CA ASP A 125 -14.62 15.61 3.90
C ASP A 125 -13.80 14.43 3.40
N SER A 126 -13.94 14.03 2.13
CA SER A 126 -13.20 12.89 1.57
C SER A 126 -11.69 13.16 1.48
N LEU A 127 -11.28 14.35 1.05
CA LEU A 127 -9.86 14.72 0.97
C LEU A 127 -9.21 14.88 2.34
N THR A 128 -9.96 15.40 3.31
CA THR A 128 -9.53 15.48 4.71
C THR A 128 -9.41 14.09 5.32
N SER A 129 -10.35 13.20 5.03
CA SER A 129 -10.28 11.80 5.45
C SER A 129 -9.07 11.08 4.84
N VAL A 130 -8.76 11.35 3.56
CA VAL A 130 -7.60 10.81 2.86
C VAL A 130 -6.27 11.33 3.43
N SER A 131 -6.21 12.61 3.82
CA SER A 131 -5.00 13.17 4.46
C SER A 131 -4.79 12.63 5.87
N GLU A 132 -5.86 12.30 6.59
CA GLU A 132 -5.82 11.68 7.91
C GLU A 132 -5.73 10.15 7.89
N ALA A 133 -5.82 9.51 6.73
CA ALA A 133 -5.74 8.05 6.62
C ALA A 133 -4.30 7.53 6.71
N ASP A 134 -4.15 6.34 7.27
CA ASP A 134 -2.93 5.52 7.20
C ASP A 134 -3.02 4.52 6.06
N ILE A 135 -4.17 3.87 5.93
CA ILE A 135 -4.45 2.87 4.90
C ILE A 135 -5.61 3.40 4.06
N ILE A 136 -5.36 3.55 2.76
CA ILE A 136 -6.34 4.01 1.78
C ILE A 136 -6.65 2.83 0.85
N ILE A 137 -7.88 2.32 0.92
CA ILE A 137 -8.37 1.27 0.03
C ILE A 137 -9.12 1.95 -1.11
N THR A 138 -8.72 1.70 -2.35
CA THR A 138 -9.28 2.41 -3.50
C THR A 138 -9.25 1.53 -4.76
N THR A 139 -9.81 2.03 -5.87
CA THR A 139 -9.76 1.38 -7.19
C THR A 139 -8.75 2.11 -8.09
N PRO A 140 -8.26 1.47 -9.17
CA PRO A 140 -7.38 2.12 -10.13
C PRO A 140 -7.94 3.44 -10.66
N GLU A 141 -9.23 3.49 -11.01
CA GLU A 141 -9.89 4.66 -11.60
C GLU A 141 -10.03 5.80 -10.61
N ARG A 142 -10.38 5.47 -9.35
CA ARG A 142 -10.56 6.49 -8.32
C ARG A 142 -9.22 7.09 -7.91
N TRP A 143 -8.19 6.26 -7.76
CA TRP A 143 -6.84 6.75 -7.47
C TRP A 143 -6.22 7.51 -8.66
N ASP A 144 -6.50 7.11 -9.90
CA ASP A 144 -6.13 7.89 -11.09
C ASP A 144 -6.75 9.30 -11.03
N SER A 145 -8.03 9.39 -10.68
CA SER A 145 -8.75 10.66 -10.56
C SER A 145 -8.19 11.57 -9.47
N ILE A 146 -7.79 11.01 -8.32
CA ILE A 146 -7.13 11.76 -7.24
C ILE A 146 -5.75 12.25 -7.72
N THR A 147 -4.93 11.33 -8.22
CA THR A 147 -3.54 11.62 -8.57
C THR A 147 -3.40 12.48 -9.83
N ARG A 148 -4.39 12.61 -10.70
CA ARG A 148 -4.39 13.61 -11.79
C ARG A 148 -4.25 15.04 -11.28
N ARG A 149 -4.75 15.32 -10.07
CA ARG A 149 -4.72 16.62 -9.41
C ARG A 149 -3.52 16.78 -8.46
N TRP A 150 -2.48 15.94 -8.60
CA TRP A 150 -1.32 15.94 -7.69
C TRP A 150 -0.57 17.27 -7.56
N LYS A 151 -0.74 18.22 -8.50
CA LYS A 151 -0.17 19.56 -8.40
C LYS A 151 -0.94 20.49 -7.46
N GLU A 152 -2.17 20.13 -7.08
CA GLU A 152 -2.92 20.82 -6.03
C GLU A 152 -2.24 20.55 -4.69
N LYS A 153 -2.00 21.60 -3.90
CA LYS A 153 -1.20 21.51 -2.67
C LYS A 153 -1.67 20.40 -1.71
N THR A 154 -2.97 20.26 -1.51
CA THR A 154 -3.57 19.25 -0.63
C THR A 154 -3.36 17.82 -1.14
N VAL A 155 -3.51 17.59 -2.44
CA VAL A 155 -3.31 16.28 -3.06
C VAL A 155 -1.81 15.95 -3.10
N MET A 156 -0.97 16.94 -3.36
CA MET A 156 0.48 16.81 -3.35
C MET A 156 0.99 16.26 -2.02
N GLU A 157 0.53 16.83 -0.90
CA GLU A 157 0.86 16.37 0.46
C GLU A 157 0.47 14.90 0.68
N VAL A 158 -0.72 14.50 0.23
CA VAL A 158 -1.16 13.10 0.29
C VAL A 158 -0.24 12.20 -0.54
N VAL A 159 0.01 12.55 -1.79
CA VAL A 159 0.78 11.72 -2.73
C VAL A 159 2.23 11.56 -2.29
N HIS A 160 2.88 12.62 -1.79
CA HIS A 160 4.24 12.53 -1.24
C HIS A 160 4.32 11.76 0.08
N SER A 161 3.20 11.64 0.80
CA SER A 161 3.12 10.83 2.02
C SER A 161 2.93 9.34 1.72
N VAL A 162 2.67 8.94 0.48
CA VAL A 162 2.52 7.52 0.09
C VAL A 162 3.88 6.84 0.15
N GLY A 163 4.11 6.05 1.21
CA GLY A 163 5.31 5.25 1.37
C GLY A 163 5.20 3.85 0.76
N LEU A 164 3.98 3.38 0.50
CA LEU A 164 3.69 2.05 -0.01
C LEU A 164 2.48 2.05 -0.93
N LEU A 165 2.65 1.53 -2.15
CA LEU A 165 1.59 1.25 -3.10
C LEU A 165 1.45 -0.27 -3.25
N LEU A 166 0.31 -0.80 -2.82
CA LEU A 166 -0.06 -2.20 -2.89
C LEU A 166 -0.97 -2.41 -4.10
N LEU A 167 -0.58 -3.30 -5.00
CA LEU A 167 -1.34 -3.60 -6.21
C LEU A 167 -1.83 -5.05 -6.13
N ASP A 168 -3.15 -5.24 -6.07
CA ASP A 168 -3.76 -6.58 -6.11
C ASP A 168 -4.23 -6.93 -7.51
N GLU A 169 -4.09 -8.21 -7.85
CA GLU A 169 -4.40 -8.80 -9.15
C GLU A 169 -3.94 -7.98 -10.35
N ILE A 170 -2.64 -7.64 -10.40
CA ILE A 170 -2.09 -6.80 -11.49
C ILE A 170 -2.23 -7.42 -12.89
N HIS A 171 -2.55 -8.71 -13.03
CA HIS A 171 -2.87 -9.30 -14.33
C HIS A 171 -4.11 -8.69 -14.99
N THR A 172 -4.96 -8.00 -14.21
CA THR A 172 -6.09 -7.21 -14.72
C THR A 172 -5.66 -6.03 -15.61
N VAL A 173 -4.35 -5.73 -15.67
CA VAL A 173 -3.77 -4.78 -16.64
C VAL A 173 -4.09 -5.13 -18.10
N HIS A 174 -4.33 -6.40 -18.42
CA HIS A 174 -4.69 -6.83 -19.78
C HIS A 174 -6.20 -6.72 -20.06
N GLU A 175 -6.98 -6.29 -19.08
CA GLU A 175 -8.42 -6.10 -19.21
C GLU A 175 -8.75 -4.65 -19.57
N GLU A 176 -10.02 -4.37 -19.84
CA GLU A 176 -10.53 -3.05 -20.23
C GLU A 176 -10.19 -1.94 -19.21
N ARG A 177 -9.96 -2.31 -17.95
CA ARG A 177 -9.62 -1.40 -16.84
C ARG A 177 -8.11 -1.22 -16.60
N GLY A 178 -7.27 -1.93 -17.36
CA GLY A 178 -5.82 -1.92 -17.17
C GLY A 178 -5.16 -0.57 -17.39
N ALA A 179 -5.70 0.25 -18.29
CA ALA A 179 -5.19 1.59 -18.58
C ALA A 179 -5.14 2.50 -17.34
N ALA A 180 -6.13 2.37 -16.43
CA ALA A 180 -6.14 3.15 -15.20
C ALA A 180 -5.01 2.72 -14.24
N LEU A 181 -4.76 1.40 -14.13
CA LEU A 181 -3.67 0.86 -13.33
C LEU A 181 -2.30 1.30 -13.89
N GLU A 182 -2.10 1.22 -15.21
CA GLU A 182 -0.88 1.69 -15.88
C GLU A 182 -0.64 3.18 -15.64
N ALA A 183 -1.69 4.00 -15.77
CA ALA A 183 -1.62 5.44 -15.53
C ALA A 183 -1.23 5.75 -14.08
N VAL A 184 -1.82 5.05 -13.11
CA VAL A 184 -1.47 5.18 -11.68
C VAL A 184 -0.01 4.83 -11.43
N VAL A 185 0.44 3.66 -11.90
CA VAL A 185 1.82 3.21 -11.67
C VAL A 185 2.82 4.16 -12.32
N SER A 186 2.56 4.55 -13.57
CA SER A 186 3.41 5.48 -14.31
C SER A 186 3.50 6.84 -13.63
N ARG A 187 2.38 7.37 -13.15
CA ARG A 187 2.33 8.66 -12.46
C ARG A 187 3.03 8.62 -11.12
N MET A 188 2.84 7.57 -10.32
CA MET A 188 3.52 7.42 -9.02
C MET A 188 5.04 7.28 -9.20
N LYS A 189 5.50 6.55 -10.23
CA LYS A 189 6.94 6.48 -10.60
C LYS A 189 7.46 7.86 -11.02
N ALA A 190 6.72 8.60 -11.85
CA ALA A 190 7.11 9.94 -12.30
C ALA A 190 7.19 10.95 -11.15
N ILE A 191 6.22 10.94 -10.23
CA ILE A 191 6.21 11.81 -9.05
C ILE A 191 7.39 11.50 -8.13
N GLY A 192 7.69 10.21 -7.88
CA GLY A 192 8.86 9.80 -7.11
C GLY A 192 10.18 10.26 -7.73
N SER A 193 10.31 10.16 -9.06
CA SER A 193 11.48 10.64 -9.80
C SER A 193 11.62 12.17 -9.78
N ALA A 194 10.51 12.89 -9.92
CA ALA A 194 10.49 14.36 -9.83
C ALA A 194 10.89 14.83 -8.42
N ALA A 195 10.42 14.17 -7.37
CA ALA A 195 10.78 14.49 -5.98
C ALA A 195 12.28 14.30 -5.71
N GLN A 196 12.88 13.24 -6.27
CA GLN A 196 14.32 12.97 -6.19
C GLN A 196 15.17 14.01 -6.94
N SER A 197 14.60 14.65 -7.96
CA SER A 197 15.29 15.67 -8.77
C SER A 197 15.24 17.07 -8.14
N THR A 198 14.48 17.27 -7.07
CA THR A 198 14.42 18.54 -6.35
C THR A 198 15.51 18.62 -5.29
N GLU A 199 16.19 19.77 -5.18
CA GLU A 199 17.23 20.04 -4.16
C GLU A 199 16.67 20.14 -2.73
N ILE A 200 15.38 19.88 -2.52
CA ILE A 200 14.75 19.89 -1.20
C ILE A 200 15.01 18.50 -0.56
N PRO A 201 15.87 18.39 0.47
CA PRO A 201 16.27 17.09 1.02
C PRO A 201 15.09 16.29 1.61
N ALA A 202 14.03 17.00 2.05
CA ALA A 202 12.79 16.37 2.50
C ALA A 202 12.06 15.62 1.37
N LEU A 203 12.12 16.09 0.11
CA LEU A 203 11.44 15.40 -1.00
C LEU A 203 12.32 14.32 -1.65
N ALA A 204 13.63 14.34 -1.41
CA ALA A 204 14.58 13.40 -2.01
C ALA A 204 14.36 11.93 -1.62
N SER A 205 13.71 11.64 -0.48
CA SER A 205 13.34 10.28 -0.07
C SER A 205 11.88 9.90 -0.34
N ALA A 206 11.12 10.72 -1.07
CA ALA A 206 9.67 10.56 -1.27
C ALA A 206 9.30 9.53 -2.38
N GLY A 207 10.00 8.41 -2.42
CA GLY A 207 9.68 7.31 -3.34
C GLY A 207 8.74 6.30 -2.68
N ALA A 208 7.55 6.09 -3.24
CA ALA A 208 6.66 5.00 -2.81
C ALA A 208 7.31 3.65 -3.14
N ARG A 209 7.29 2.72 -2.18
CA ARG A 209 7.59 1.30 -2.44
C ARG A 209 6.41 0.64 -3.13
N PHE A 210 6.65 -0.17 -4.16
CA PHE A 210 5.62 -0.90 -4.88
C PHE A 210 5.66 -2.38 -4.49
N VAL A 211 4.53 -2.92 -4.03
CA VAL A 211 4.37 -4.36 -3.80
C VAL A 211 3.14 -4.81 -4.57
N ALA A 212 3.36 -5.66 -5.57
CA ALA A 212 2.32 -6.14 -6.45
C ALA A 212 2.17 -7.66 -6.33
N ILE A 213 0.93 -8.12 -6.35
CA ILE A 213 0.60 -9.55 -6.43
C ILE A 213 -0.26 -9.82 -7.65
N SER A 214 -0.10 -11.03 -8.20
CA SER A 214 -0.85 -11.46 -9.35
C SER A 214 -1.09 -12.97 -9.35
N GLY A 215 -2.17 -13.40 -10.02
CA GLY A 215 -2.21 -14.69 -10.71
C GLY A 215 -0.94 -14.98 -11.53
N THR A 216 -0.84 -16.21 -12.06
CA THR A 216 0.31 -16.58 -12.89
C THR A 216 0.37 -15.71 -14.14
N LEU A 217 1.47 -14.97 -14.30
CA LEU A 217 1.71 -14.07 -15.43
C LEU A 217 2.78 -14.64 -16.36
N PRO A 218 2.54 -14.70 -17.68
CA PRO A 218 3.64 -14.82 -18.63
C PRO A 218 4.49 -13.55 -18.58
N ASN A 219 5.81 -13.68 -18.72
CA ASN A 219 6.75 -12.56 -18.82
C ASN A 219 6.66 -11.51 -17.70
N ILE A 220 6.63 -11.95 -16.43
CA ILE A 220 6.64 -11.06 -15.24
C ILE A 220 7.77 -10.00 -15.24
N ARG A 221 8.81 -10.18 -16.05
CA ARG A 221 9.92 -9.23 -16.18
C ARG A 221 9.56 -7.95 -16.94
N ASP A 222 8.46 -7.97 -17.69
CA ASP A 222 8.00 -6.83 -18.49
C ASP A 222 7.13 -5.85 -17.66
N PHE A 223 6.86 -6.17 -16.38
CA PHE A 223 6.00 -5.45 -15.44
C PHE A 223 6.76 -4.56 -14.43
#